data_AF-A0A1I6KSL8-F1
#
_entry.id   AF-A0A1I6KSL8-F1
#
_cell.length_a   1.000
_cell.length_b   1.000
_cell.length_c   1.000
_cell.angle_alpha   90.00
_cell.angle_beta   90.00
_cell.angle_gamma   90.00
#
_symmetry.space_group_name_H-M   'P 1'
#
loop_
_entity.id
_entity.type
_entity.pdbx_description
1 polymer ?
#
loop_
_entity_poly.entity_id
_entity_poly.type
_entity_poly.pdbx_seq_one_letter_code
_entity_poly.pdbx_strand_id
1 'polypeptide(L)'
;MTSEVIEPARAADETDRHVQPVDDLKEPVMLKISLALVLAVFGAYSMHVVVELGYVGLWMSLFERPGSRQAVADLMIACVLLLGFLWRDARQQGRRFWPYAVITLAAGSVGPLLYLLLAPKAATAPAPRADGLQASPSKS
;
A
#
# COMPACT_ATOMS: atom_id res chain seq x y z
N MET A 1 -21.78 -62.27 -12.22
CA MET A 1 -22.49 -61.86 -10.98
C MET A 1 -21.46 -61.15 -10.11
N THR A 2 -20.97 -59.95 -10.44
CA THR A 2 -21.57 -58.60 -10.30
C THR A 2 -22.27 -58.39 -8.96
N SER A 3 -21.60 -57.67 -8.05
CA SER A 3 -22.09 -56.46 -7.36
C SER A 3 -21.21 -56.14 -6.15
N GLU A 4 -20.53 -54.99 -6.19
CA GLU A 4 -20.10 -54.11 -5.08
C GLU A 4 -19.27 -53.01 -5.74
N VAL A 5 -19.91 -52.06 -6.43
CA VAL A 5 -20.49 -50.83 -5.87
C VAL A 5 -19.44 -49.97 -5.18
N ILE A 6 -18.62 -49.33 -6.03
CA ILE A 6 -18.35 -47.87 -6.04
C ILE A 6 -18.28 -47.21 -4.66
N GLU A 7 -17.05 -47.04 -4.20
CA GLU A 7 -16.61 -46.17 -3.12
C GLU A 7 -17.06 -44.70 -3.34
N PRO A 8 -17.81 -44.06 -2.42
CA PRO A 8 -18.25 -42.68 -2.56
C PRO A 8 -17.16 -41.71 -2.07
N ALA A 9 -15.92 -41.87 -2.52
CA ALA A 9 -14.79 -40.99 -2.18
C ALA A 9 -14.60 -39.82 -3.18
N ARG A 10 -15.64 -39.48 -3.97
CA ARG A 10 -15.60 -38.40 -4.96
C ARG A 10 -16.51 -37.20 -4.61
N ALA A 11 -17.25 -37.25 -3.52
CA ALA A 11 -18.25 -36.23 -3.20
C ALA A 11 -17.84 -35.21 -2.11
N ALA A 12 -16.66 -35.36 -1.50
CA ALA A 12 -16.23 -34.49 -0.40
C ALA A 12 -15.14 -33.46 -0.79
N ASP A 13 -14.48 -33.61 -1.94
CA ASP A 13 -13.39 -32.72 -2.38
C ASP A 13 -13.89 -31.54 -3.25
N GLU A 14 -15.12 -31.62 -3.74
CA GLU A 14 -15.66 -30.64 -4.71
C GLU A 14 -16.43 -29.48 -4.06
N THR A 15 -16.60 -29.50 -2.73
CA THR A 15 -17.34 -28.48 -1.97
C THR A 15 -16.42 -27.43 -1.32
N ASP A 16 -15.09 -27.63 -1.33
CA ASP A 16 -14.13 -26.65 -0.78
C ASP A 16 -13.51 -25.73 -1.85
N ARG A 17 -14.00 -25.81 -3.10
CA ARG A 17 -13.75 -24.77 -4.11
C ARG A 17 -14.70 -23.59 -3.95
N HIS A 18 -14.77 -23.03 -2.74
CA HIS A 18 -15.14 -21.63 -2.58
C HIS A 18 -14.04 -20.77 -3.22
N VAL A 19 -14.10 -20.74 -4.56
CA VAL A 19 -13.51 -19.73 -5.41
C VAL A 19 -14.05 -18.41 -4.88
N GLN A 20 -13.20 -17.69 -4.14
CA GLN A 20 -13.41 -16.31 -3.68
C GLN A 20 -12.67 -15.32 -4.60
N PRO A 21 -13.12 -15.04 -5.85
CA PRO A 21 -12.39 -14.16 -6.75
C PRO A 21 -12.93 -12.71 -6.73
N VAL A 22 -13.98 -12.39 -5.96
CA VAL A 22 -14.65 -11.07 -6.04
C VAL A 22 -14.37 -10.18 -4.83
N ASP A 23 -14.28 -10.74 -3.62
CA ASP A 23 -14.02 -9.95 -2.40
C ASP A 23 -12.58 -9.42 -2.35
N ASP A 24 -11.61 -10.21 -2.83
CA ASP A 24 -10.18 -9.86 -2.93
C ASP A 24 -9.88 -8.65 -3.84
N LEU A 25 -10.79 -8.31 -4.75
CA LEU A 25 -10.67 -7.14 -5.63
C LEU A 25 -11.36 -5.91 -5.07
N LYS A 26 -12.41 -6.07 -4.24
CA LYS A 26 -13.13 -4.95 -3.63
C LYS A 26 -12.30 -4.21 -2.59
N GLU A 27 -11.55 -4.94 -1.76
CA GLU A 27 -10.70 -4.34 -0.72
C GLU A 27 -9.66 -3.33 -1.26
N PRO A 28 -8.84 -3.66 -2.29
CA PRO A 28 -7.86 -2.71 -2.81
C PRO A 28 -8.51 -1.51 -3.51
N VAL A 29 -9.73 -1.67 -4.06
CA VAL A 29 -10.47 -0.57 -4.70
C VAL A 29 -11.04 0.38 -3.64
N MET A 30 -11.61 -0.14 -2.56
CA MET A 30 -12.15 0.68 -1.46
C MET A 30 -11.05 1.48 -0.76
N LEU A 31 -9.89 0.88 -0.52
CA LEU A 31 -8.73 1.57 0.05
C LEU A 31 -8.23 2.69 -0.87
N LYS A 32 -8.13 2.45 -2.18
CA LYS A 32 -7.70 3.49 -3.13
C LYS A 32 -8.70 4.65 -3.19
N ILE A 33 -10.00 4.36 -3.15
CA ILE A 33 -11.05 5.38 -3.11
C ILE A 33 -10.95 6.20 -1.83
N SER A 34 -10.75 5.57 -0.66
CA SER A 34 -10.61 6.30 0.59
C SER A 34 -9.36 7.17 0.62
N LEU A 35 -8.21 6.65 0.14
CA LEU A 35 -6.98 7.44 0.00
C LEU A 35 -7.16 8.63 -0.95
N ALA A 36 -7.80 8.41 -2.10
CA ALA A 36 -8.08 9.47 -3.07
C ALA A 36 -9.02 10.54 -2.49
N LEU A 37 -10.06 10.13 -1.76
CA LEU A 37 -10.98 11.05 -1.09
C LEU A 37 -10.27 11.87 -0.02
N VAL A 38 -9.48 11.23 0.86
CA VAL A 38 -8.69 11.93 1.87
C VAL A 38 -7.73 12.91 1.21
N LEU A 39 -7.02 12.49 0.16
CA LEU A 39 -6.10 13.35 -0.58
C LEU A 39 -6.83 14.55 -1.21
N ALA A 40 -8.01 14.35 -1.80
CA ALA A 40 -8.79 15.41 -2.41
C ALA A 40 -9.32 16.40 -1.39
N VAL A 41 -9.93 15.93 -0.30
CA VAL A 41 -10.50 16.78 0.75
C VAL A 41 -9.40 17.54 1.49
N PHE A 42 -8.37 16.83 1.96
CA PHE A 42 -7.25 17.45 2.66
C PHE A 42 -6.43 18.36 1.74
N GLY A 43 -6.23 17.97 0.48
CA GLY A 43 -5.55 18.78 -0.53
C GLY A 43 -6.32 20.07 -0.84
N ALA A 44 -7.64 20.00 -1.01
CA ALA A 44 -8.48 21.18 -1.22
C ALA A 44 -8.44 22.13 -0.01
N TYR A 45 -8.55 21.59 1.21
CA TYR A 45 -8.40 22.38 2.43
C TYR A 45 -7.02 23.03 2.54
N SER A 46 -5.95 22.27 2.27
CA SER A 46 -4.58 22.79 2.28
C SER A 46 -4.39 23.90 1.25
N MET A 47 -4.96 23.76 0.06
CA MET A 47 -4.91 24.77 -0.99
C MET A 47 -5.66 26.04 -0.58
N HIS A 48 -6.85 25.90 0.03
CA HIS A 48 -7.63 27.01 0.53
C HIS A 48 -6.84 27.82 1.58
N VAL A 49 -6.21 27.14 2.54
CA VAL A 49 -5.36 27.79 3.55
C VAL A 49 -4.15 28.50 2.91
N VAL A 50 -3.53 27.89 1.91
CA VAL A 50 -2.41 28.52 1.16
C VAL A 50 -2.88 29.75 0.37
N VAL A 51 -4.10 29.76 -0.17
CA VAL A 51 -4.67 30.94 -0.84
C VAL A 51 -4.92 32.08 0.15
N GLU A 52 -5.36 31.77 1.38
CA GLU A 52 -5.63 32.78 2.40
C GLU A 52 -4.36 33.37 3.03
N LEU A 53 -3.41 32.51 3.42
CA LEU A 53 -2.23 32.91 4.21
C LEU A 53 -0.97 33.07 3.35
N GLY A 54 -0.98 32.56 2.12
CA GLY A 54 0.25 32.30 1.36
C GLY A 54 1.04 31.13 1.95
N TYR A 55 1.89 30.50 1.13
CA TYR A 55 2.72 29.37 1.60
C TYR A 55 3.65 29.79 2.75
N VAL A 56 4.29 30.95 2.64
CA VAL A 56 5.21 31.47 3.68
C VAL A 56 4.44 31.88 4.94
N GLY A 57 3.26 32.50 4.80
CA GLY A 57 2.45 32.92 5.94
C GLY A 57 1.87 31.75 6.73
N LEU A 58 1.56 30.63 6.05
CA LEU A 58 1.24 29.37 6.72
C LEU A 58 2.39 28.92 7.63
N TRP A 59 3.62 28.91 7.14
CA TRP A 59 4.77 28.53 7.96
C TRP A 59 5.00 29.49 9.12
N MET A 60 4.89 30.80 8.89
CA MET A 60 5.04 31.80 9.97
C MET A 60 4.02 31.55 11.09
N SER A 61 2.74 31.36 10.76
CA SER A 61 1.69 31.11 11.76
C SER A 61 1.93 29.81 12.55
N LEU A 62 2.49 28.77 11.92
CA LEU A 62 2.88 27.54 12.61
C LEU A 62 4.05 27.77 13.60
N PHE A 63 4.95 28.72 13.32
CA PHE A 63 6.08 29.03 14.21
C PHE A 63 5.76 30.03 15.33
N GLU A 64 4.61 30.72 15.29
CA GLU A 64 4.22 31.70 16.30
C GLU A 64 4.01 31.10 17.69
N ARG A 65 3.37 29.92 17.78
CA ARG A 65 3.02 29.31 19.07
C ARG A 65 3.91 28.11 19.40
N PRO A 66 4.29 27.90 20.67
CA PRO A 66 5.08 26.72 21.06
C PRO A 66 4.39 25.38 20.72
N GLY A 67 3.07 25.29 20.92
CA GLY A 67 2.30 24.06 20.63
C GLY A 67 2.27 23.70 19.15
N SER A 68 2.08 24.68 18.26
CA SER A 68 2.12 24.44 16.81
C SER A 68 3.52 24.09 16.33
N ARG A 69 4.57 24.68 16.91
CA ARG A 69 5.97 24.30 16.64
C ARG A 69 6.25 22.84 17.00
N GLN A 70 5.77 22.40 18.17
CA GLN A 70 5.90 21.01 18.57
C GLN A 70 5.16 20.08 17.61
N ALA A 71 3.94 20.43 17.19
CA ALA A 71 3.18 19.66 16.22
C ALA A 71 3.89 19.57 14.84
N VAL A 72 4.50 20.66 14.37
CA VAL A 72 5.30 20.65 13.14
C VAL A 72 6.52 19.76 13.28
N ALA A 73 7.23 19.81 14.42
CA ALA A 73 8.37 18.94 14.68
C ALA A 73 7.96 17.46 14.69
N ASP A 74 6.86 17.11 15.38
CA ASP A 74 6.31 15.76 15.40
C ASP A 74 5.91 15.28 13.99
N LEU A 75 5.26 16.15 13.22
CA LEU A 75 4.90 15.87 11.83
C LEU A 75 6.14 15.61 10.95
N MET A 76 7.21 16.39 11.11
CA MET A 76 8.46 16.19 10.38
C MET A 76 9.13 14.87 10.75
N ILE A 77 9.15 14.49 12.03
CA ILE A 77 9.68 13.20 12.49
C ILE A 77 8.87 12.06 11.90
N ALA A 78 7.54 12.12 12.00
CA ALA A 78 6.64 11.12 11.41
C ALA A 78 6.86 10.99 9.89
N CYS A 79 7.00 12.12 9.18
CA CYS A 79 7.31 12.14 7.76
C CYS A 79 8.65 11.45 7.44
N VAL A 80 9.72 11.73 8.20
CA VAL A 80 11.04 11.11 8.00
C VAL A 80 11.00 9.60 8.25
N LEU A 81 10.34 9.16 9.32
CA LEU A 81 10.17 7.74 9.62
C LEU A 81 9.40 7.03 8.49
N LEU A 82 8.28 7.63 8.06
CA LEU A 82 7.46 7.13 6.96
C LEU A 82 8.25 7.07 5.64
N LEU A 83 9.03 8.11 5.34
CA LEU A 83 9.95 8.13 4.20
C LEU A 83 10.99 7.01 4.26
N GLY A 84 11.49 6.64 5.44
CA GLY A 84 12.36 5.48 5.61
C GLY A 84 11.70 4.17 5.17
N PHE A 85 10.42 3.97 5.52
CA PHE A 85 9.64 2.81 5.06
C PHE A 85 9.40 2.84 3.55
N LEU A 86 8.98 3.99 3.01
CA LEU A 86 8.74 4.15 1.57
C LEU A 86 10.03 3.98 0.75
N TRP A 87 11.18 4.43 1.27
CA TRP A 87 12.46 4.23 0.61
C TRP A 87 12.83 2.75 0.50
N ARG A 88 12.62 1.99 1.58
CA ARG A 88 12.85 0.54 1.57
C ARG A 88 11.92 -0.16 0.58
N ASP A 89 10.64 0.21 0.58
CA ASP A 89 9.64 -0.33 -0.35
C ASP A 89 9.96 0.01 -1.81
N ALA A 90 10.25 1.28 -2.12
CA ALA A 90 10.61 1.72 -3.46
C ALA A 90 11.87 1.03 -3.98
N ARG A 91 12.86 0.78 -3.09
CA ARG A 91 14.08 0.05 -3.43
C ARG A 91 13.80 -1.42 -3.75
N GLN A 92 12.89 -2.06 -3.02
CA GLN A 92 12.45 -3.44 -3.31
C GLN A 92 11.67 -3.53 -4.63
N GLN A 93 10.94 -2.48 -5.01
CA GLN A 93 10.15 -2.40 -6.24
C GLN A 93 10.91 -1.79 -7.44
N GLY A 94 12.18 -1.37 -7.27
CA GLY A 94 12.97 -0.73 -8.32
C GLY A 94 12.47 0.65 -8.78
N ARG A 95 11.73 1.38 -7.92
CA ARG A 95 11.09 2.67 -8.25
C ARG A 95 11.90 3.88 -7.78
N ARG A 96 11.71 5.02 -8.45
CA ARG A 96 12.31 6.31 -8.08
C ARG A 96 11.54 6.93 -6.91
N PHE A 97 12.13 6.90 -5.71
CA PHE A 97 11.55 7.41 -4.46
C PHE A 97 11.63 8.95 -4.28
N TRP A 98 12.65 9.58 -4.85
CA TRP A 98 13.00 10.97 -4.57
C TRP A 98 11.88 12.01 -4.82
N PRO A 99 11.02 11.94 -5.86
CA PRO A 99 10.00 12.98 -6.06
C PRO A 99 8.96 12.97 -4.93
N TYR A 100 8.62 11.79 -4.42
CA TYR A 100 7.70 11.64 -3.29
C TYR A 100 8.34 12.18 -2.01
N ALA A 101 9.63 11.94 -1.79
CA ALA A 101 10.35 12.48 -0.64
C ALA A 101 10.33 14.01 -0.58
N VAL A 102 10.55 14.67 -1.73
CA VAL A 102 10.51 16.13 -1.82
C VAL A 102 9.10 16.66 -1.51
N ILE A 103 8.07 16.04 -2.08
CA ILE A 103 6.67 16.43 -1.81
C ILE A 103 6.33 16.21 -0.33
N THR A 104 6.77 15.11 0.27
CA THR A 104 6.52 14.82 1.68
C THR A 104 7.15 15.86 2.60
N LEU A 105 8.36 16.32 2.30
CA LEU A 105 9.03 17.35 3.09
C LEU A 105 8.37 18.73 2.92
N ALA A 106 7.88 19.05 1.72
CA ALA A 106 7.28 20.35 1.42
C ALA A 106 5.80 20.47 1.86
N ALA A 107 5.05 19.36 1.80
CA ALA A 107 3.60 19.32 1.95
C ALA A 107 3.13 18.26 2.97
N GLY A 108 4.05 17.66 3.73
CA GLY A 108 3.73 16.66 4.76
C GLY A 108 3.15 15.37 4.18
N SER A 109 1.94 15.01 4.60
CA SER A 109 1.30 13.73 4.25
C SER A 109 0.88 13.60 2.77
N VAL A 110 0.96 14.65 1.97
CA VAL A 110 0.62 14.59 0.53
C VAL A 110 1.53 13.63 -0.24
N GLY A 111 2.83 13.62 0.07
CA GLY A 111 3.81 12.78 -0.64
C GLY A 111 3.58 11.27 -0.45
N PRO A 112 3.35 10.77 0.79
CA PRO A 112 3.07 9.36 1.03
C PRO A 112 1.71 8.92 0.50
N LEU A 113 0.67 9.76 0.58
CA LEU A 113 -0.63 9.46 -0.02
C LEU A 113 -0.50 9.28 -1.53
N LEU A 114 0.24 10.16 -2.20
CA LEU A 114 0.49 10.05 -3.64
C LEU A 114 1.29 8.79 -3.99
N TYR A 115 2.31 8.46 -3.19
CA TYR A 115 3.11 7.25 -3.38
C TYR A 115 2.26 5.98 -3.31
N LEU A 116 1.40 5.87 -2.30
CA LEU A 116 0.51 4.72 -2.10
C LEU A 116 -0.57 4.64 -3.18
N LEU A 117 -1.11 5.78 -3.62
CA LEU A 117 -2.09 5.82 -4.70
C LEU A 117 -1.50 5.35 -6.04
N LEU A 118 -0.26 5.74 -6.33
CA LEU A 118 0.46 5.36 -7.56
C LEU A 118 1.23 4.04 -7.46
N ALA A 119 1.23 3.38 -6.29
CA ALA A 119 1.92 2.10 -6.13
C ALA A 119 1.20 0.99 -6.91
N PRO A 120 1.89 0.29 -7.84
CA PRO A 120 1.36 -0.91 -8.45
C PRO A 120 1.09 -1.97 -7.37
N LYS A 121 0.01 -2.76 -7.50
CA LYS A 121 -0.26 -3.88 -6.59
C LYS A 121 0.99 -4.77 -6.61
N ALA A 122 1.57 -5.05 -5.43
CA ALA A 122 2.65 -6.02 -5.32
C ALA A 122 2.15 -7.30 -5.98
N ALA A 123 2.72 -7.65 -7.14
CA ALA A 123 2.45 -8.93 -7.75
C ALA A 123 2.92 -9.95 -6.71
N THR A 124 1.98 -10.70 -6.13
CA THR A 124 2.26 -11.82 -5.24
C THR A 124 3.34 -12.64 -5.92
N ALA A 125 4.57 -12.58 -5.41
CA ALA A 125 5.66 -13.34 -5.97
C ALA A 125 5.24 -14.81 -5.92
N PRO A 126 5.25 -15.55 -7.04
CA PRO A 126 4.92 -16.95 -7.02
C PRO A 126 5.81 -17.62 -5.97
N ALA A 127 5.19 -18.36 -5.05
CA ALA A 127 5.89 -19.14 -4.04
C ALA A 127 7.04 -19.90 -4.72
N PRO A 128 8.26 -19.92 -4.16
CA PRO A 128 9.37 -20.67 -4.74
C PRO A 128 8.91 -22.10 -5.00
N ARG A 129 8.75 -22.43 -6.28
CA ARG A 129 8.23 -23.75 -6.65
C ARG A 129 9.29 -24.75 -6.21
N ALA A 130 8.95 -25.59 -5.23
CA ALA A 130 9.78 -26.67 -4.73
C ALA A 130 9.90 -27.82 -5.77
N ASP A 131 10.04 -27.48 -7.05
CA ASP A 131 10.19 -28.43 -8.17
C ASP A 131 11.61 -28.99 -8.27
N GLY A 132 12.50 -28.61 -7.35
CA GLY A 132 13.88 -29.10 -7.29
C GLY A 132 14.06 -30.44 -6.57
N LEU A 133 13.02 -31.04 -5.98
CA LEU A 133 13.14 -32.30 -5.21
C LEU A 133 12.48 -33.52 -5.89
N GLN A 134 12.22 -33.45 -7.20
CA GLN A 134 11.61 -34.55 -7.99
C GLN A 134 12.40 -34.89 -9.25
N ALA A 135 13.72 -34.67 -9.25
CA ALA A 135 14.60 -35.10 -10.33
C ALA A 135 15.73 -35.99 -9.80
N SER A 136 15.45 -37.27 -9.60
CA SER A 136 16.43 -38.31 -9.90
C SER A 136 15.76 -39.42 -10.70
N PRO A 137 15.99 -39.50 -12.02
CA PRO A 137 15.44 -40.55 -12.86
C PRO A 137 16.15 -41.89 -12.63
N SER A 138 15.33 -42.94 -12.72
CA SER A 138 15.65 -44.35 -12.92
C SER A 138 16.92 -44.65 -13.76
N LYS A 139 17.72 -45.61 -13.28
CA LYS A 139 18.51 -46.67 -13.98
C LYS A 139 19.44 -47.29 -12.90
N SER A 140 19.61 -48.60 -12.73
CA SER A 140 19.37 -49.80 -13.52
C SER A 140 19.18 -51.00 -12.60
#